data_AF-A0A4Q5QDI8-F1
#
_entry.id   AF-A0A4Q5QDI8-F1
#
_cell.length_a   1.000
_cell.length_b   1.000
_cell.length_c   1.000
_cell.angle_alpha   90.00
_cell.angle_beta   90.00
_cell.angle_gamma   90.00
#
_symmetry.space_group_name_H-M   'P 1'
#
loop_
_entity.id
_entity.type
_entity.pdbx_description
1 polymer ?
#
loop_
_entity_poly.entity_id
_entity_poly.type
_entity_poly.pdbx_seq_one_letter_code
_entity_poly.pdbx_strand_id
1 'polypeptide(L)'
;MEANAREAISIADIAAAAGCGTRALQLAFRQFRDTTPLAALRETRLLAVRAAVQTSDVSASLIAREFGFSNASRFRAAFRQRFGELPPERD
;
A
#
# COMPACT_ATOMS: atom_id res chain seq x y z
N MET A 1 -10.12 -3.62 1.35
CA MET A 1 -8.76 -3.30 0.87
C MET A 1 -7.71 -4.19 1.55
N GLU A 2 -7.80 -4.41 2.86
CA GLU A 2 -6.86 -5.23 3.64
C GLU A 2 -6.68 -6.66 3.11
N ALA A 3 -7.75 -7.34 2.72
CA ALA A 3 -7.69 -8.73 2.23
C ALA A 3 -6.91 -8.92 0.91
N ASN A 4 -6.79 -7.89 0.06
CA ASN A 4 -6.19 -8.00 -1.28
C ASN A 4 -4.97 -7.07 -1.47
N ALA A 5 -4.43 -6.52 -0.38
CA ALA A 5 -3.34 -5.53 -0.45
C ALA A 5 -2.05 -6.08 -1.08
N ARG A 6 -1.87 -7.41 -1.02
CA ARG A 6 -0.75 -8.18 -1.56
C ARG A 6 -0.87 -8.46 -3.07
N GLU A 7 -2.02 -8.19 -3.67
CA GLU A 7 -2.19 -8.29 -5.11
C GLU A 7 -2.04 -6.91 -5.76
N ALA A 8 -1.66 -6.89 -7.04
CA ALA A 8 -1.59 -5.69 -7.86
C ALA A 8 -3.00 -5.15 -8.21
N ILE A 9 -3.87 -5.01 -7.22
CA ILE A 9 -5.22 -4.47 -7.40
C ILE A 9 -5.14 -3.01 -7.83
N SER A 10 -5.88 -2.69 -8.90
CA SER A 10 -6.07 -1.34 -9.38
C SER A 10 -7.21 -0.64 -8.63
N ILE A 11 -7.32 0.69 -8.79
CA ILE A 11 -8.47 1.43 -8.26
C ILE A 11 -9.79 0.99 -8.94
N ALA A 12 -9.72 0.49 -10.18
CA ALA A 12 -10.88 -0.04 -10.87
C ALA A 12 -11.37 -1.34 -10.22
N ASP A 13 -10.46 -2.22 -9.81
CA ASP A 13 -10.81 -3.47 -9.11
C ASP A 13 -11.45 -3.19 -7.75
N ILE A 14 -10.93 -2.19 -7.02
CA ILE A 14 -11.51 -1.75 -5.75
C ILE A 14 -12.91 -1.18 -5.96
N ALA A 15 -13.12 -0.37 -7.01
CA ALA A 15 -14.41 0.22 -7.30
C ALA A 15 -15.44 -0.87 -7.70
N ALA A 16 -15.02 -1.81 -8.56
CA ALA A 16 -15.84 -2.95 -8.97
C ALA A 16 -16.23 -3.83 -7.77
N ALA A 17 -15.27 -4.18 -6.90
CA ALA A 17 -15.53 -4.94 -5.68
C ALA A 17 -16.44 -4.19 -4.69
N ALA A 18 -16.41 -2.86 -4.70
CA ALA A 18 -17.30 -2.00 -3.91
C ALA A 18 -18.67 -1.73 -4.59
N GLY A 19 -18.92 -2.30 -5.77
CA GLY A 19 -20.18 -2.11 -6.50
C GLY A 19 -20.40 -0.68 -7.02
N CYS A 20 -19.32 0.09 -7.25
CA CYS A 20 -19.40 1.48 -7.67
C CYS A 20 -18.42 1.85 -8.79
N GLY A 21 -18.64 3.01 -9.42
CA GLY A 21 -17.68 3.56 -10.37
C GLY A 21 -16.45 4.18 -9.68
N THR A 22 -15.31 4.21 -10.37
CA THR A 22 -14.05 4.79 -9.84
C THR A 22 -14.20 6.24 -9.37
N ARG A 23 -15.00 7.05 -10.08
CA ARG A 23 -15.30 8.44 -9.68
C ARG A 23 -16.12 8.51 -8.40
N ALA A 24 -17.11 7.63 -8.23
CA ALA A 24 -17.91 7.55 -7.00
C ALA A 24 -17.03 7.11 -5.82
N LEU A 25 -16.15 6.13 -6.03
CA LEU A 25 -15.19 5.70 -5.01
C LEU A 25 -14.26 6.85 -4.59
N GLN A 26 -13.68 7.58 -5.54
CA GLN A 26 -12.82 8.74 -5.24
C GLN A 26 -13.57 9.83 -4.46
N LEU A 27 -14.81 10.15 -4.85
CA LEU A 27 -15.63 11.14 -4.16
C LEU A 27 -15.94 10.69 -2.73
N ALA A 28 -16.33 9.43 -2.54
CA ALA A 28 -16.62 8.88 -1.22
C ALA A 28 -15.38 8.93 -0.31
N PHE A 29 -14.20 8.57 -0.81
CA PHE A 29 -12.95 8.69 -0.04
C PHE A 29 -12.65 10.14 0.34
N ARG A 30 -12.83 11.08 -0.58
CA ARG A 30 -12.63 12.51 -0.28
C ARG A 30 -13.64 13.02 0.76
N GLN A 31 -14.91 12.66 0.62
CA GLN A 31 -15.99 13.14 1.47
C GLN A 31 -15.92 12.56 2.89
N PHE A 32 -15.63 11.26 3.03
CA PHE A 32 -15.74 10.56 4.30
C PHE A 32 -14.40 10.28 4.98
N ARG A 33 -13.28 10.38 4.26
CA ARG A 33 -11.94 10.01 4.76
C ARG A 33 -10.88 11.06 4.49
N ASP A 34 -11.24 12.19 3.86
CA ASP A 34 -10.33 13.27 3.46
C ASP A 34 -9.03 12.78 2.78
N THR A 35 -9.16 11.74 1.95
CA THR A 35 -8.03 11.12 1.27
C THR A 35 -8.44 10.57 -0.08
N THR A 36 -7.51 9.92 -0.79
CA THR A 36 -7.80 9.24 -2.05
C THR A 36 -7.76 7.71 -1.85
N PRO A 37 -8.50 6.93 -2.66
CA PRO A 37 -8.42 5.48 -2.62
C PRO A 37 -6.99 4.96 -2.79
N LEU A 38 -6.18 5.62 -3.65
CA LEU A 38 -4.79 5.25 -3.89
C LEU A 38 -3.89 5.53 -2.67
N ALA A 39 -4.09 6.67 -2.00
CA ALA A 39 -3.35 7.00 -0.78
C ALA A 39 -3.68 6.02 0.35
N ALA A 40 -4.96 5.68 0.53
CA ALA A 40 -5.39 4.66 1.47
C ALA A 40 -4.82 3.27 1.13
N LEU A 41 -4.81 2.88 -0.16
CA LEU A 41 -4.20 1.61 -0.58
C LEU A 41 -2.70 1.56 -0.26
N ARG A 42 -2.00 2.68 -0.52
CA ARG A 42 -0.58 2.81 -0.22
C ARG A 42 -0.30 2.70 1.27
N GLU A 43 -1.13 3.31 2.11
CA GLU A 43 -1.07 3.21 3.57
C GLU A 43 -1.26 1.77 4.05
N THR A 44 -2.32 1.09 3.59
CA THR A 44 -2.56 -0.34 3.91
C THR A 44 -1.36 -1.21 3.53
N ARG A 45 -0.79 -0.99 2.34
CA ARG A 45 0.39 -1.72 1.86
C ARG A 45 1.64 -1.45 2.70
N LEU A 46 1.89 -0.20 3.11
CA LEU A 46 3.04 0.14 3.97
C LEU A 46 2.95 -0.57 5.33
N LEU A 47 1.76 -0.60 5.94
CA LEU A 47 1.53 -1.29 7.20
C LEU A 47 1.76 -2.80 7.08
N ALA A 48 1.24 -3.42 6.01
CA ALA A 48 1.43 -4.85 5.75
C ALA A 48 2.90 -5.21 5.50
N VAL A 49 3.64 -4.39 4.75
CA VAL A 49 5.09 -4.58 4.54
C VAL A 49 5.83 -4.48 5.87
N ARG A 50 5.53 -3.50 6.73
CA ARG A 50 6.18 -3.36 8.04
C ARG A 50 5.99 -4.61 8.90
N ALA A 51 4.77 -5.12 8.96
CA ALA A 51 4.47 -6.34 9.69
C ALA A 51 5.22 -7.56 9.12
N ALA A 52 5.23 -7.73 7.79
CA ALA A 52 5.90 -8.85 7.13
C ALA A 52 7.42 -8.83 7.31
N VAL A 53 8.04 -7.64 7.27
CA VAL A 53 9.49 -7.48 7.45
C VAL A 53 9.94 -7.82 8.88
N GLN A 54 9.06 -7.62 9.88
CA GLN A 54 9.37 -7.96 11.28
C GLN A 54 9.46 -9.48 11.51
N THR A 55 8.80 -10.29 10.68
CA THR A 55 8.70 -11.74 10.85
C THR A 55 9.40 -12.54 9.75
N SER A 56 10.19 -11.88 8.90
CA SER A 56 10.84 -12.49 7.73
C SER A 56 12.29 -12.06 7.63
N ASP A 57 13.16 -12.97 7.19
CA ASP A 57 14.56 -12.67 6.85
C ASP A 57 14.73 -12.17 5.41
N VAL A 58 13.64 -12.11 4.64
CA VAL A 58 13.66 -11.58 3.27
C VAL A 58 13.88 -10.07 3.29
N SER A 59 14.60 -9.55 2.29
CA SER A 59 14.82 -8.12 2.15
C SER A 59 13.50 -7.35 2.01
N ALA A 60 13.41 -6.21 2.70
CA ALA A 60 12.20 -5.40 2.69
C ALA A 60 11.78 -4.93 1.29
N SER A 61 12.75 -4.76 0.37
CA SER A 61 12.48 -4.42 -1.02
C SER A 61 11.79 -5.56 -1.79
N LEU A 62 12.15 -6.82 -1.52
CA LEU A 62 11.49 -7.98 -2.14
C LEU A 62 10.06 -8.13 -1.60
N ILE A 63 9.89 -8.04 -0.28
CA ILE A 63 8.55 -8.05 0.34
C ILE A 63 7.71 -6.90 -0.24
N ALA A 64 8.24 -5.68 -0.32
CA ALA A 64 7.52 -4.54 -0.87
C ALA A 64 7.05 -4.74 -2.32
N ARG A 65 7.82 -5.48 -3.15
CA ARG A 65 7.39 -5.83 -4.51
C ARG A 65 6.16 -6.72 -4.53
N GLU A 66 6.04 -7.67 -3.59
CA GLU A 66 4.83 -8.47 -3.44
C GLU A 66 3.63 -7.59 -3.13
N PHE A 67 3.80 -6.54 -2.31
CA PHE A 67 2.74 -5.58 -2.01
C PHE A 67 2.58 -4.47 -3.08
N GLY A 68 3.11 -4.67 -4.29
CA GLY A 68 2.90 -3.76 -5.42
C GLY A 68 3.77 -2.50 -5.43
N PHE A 69 4.83 -2.42 -4.61
CA PHE A 69 5.86 -1.38 -4.74
C PHE A 69 6.91 -1.78 -5.77
N SER A 70 6.75 -1.31 -7.00
CA SER A 70 7.67 -1.63 -8.11
C SER A 70 8.99 -0.87 -8.10
N ASN A 71 9.10 0.20 -7.30
CA ASN A 71 10.31 1.04 -7.22
C ASN A 71 10.82 1.12 -5.78
N ALA A 72 12.00 0.55 -5.54
CA ALA A 72 12.62 0.46 -4.22
C ALA A 72 12.91 1.83 -3.59
N SER A 73 13.42 2.80 -4.36
CA SER A 73 13.72 4.14 -3.85
C SER A 73 12.46 4.89 -3.40
N ARG A 74 11.38 4.80 -4.20
CA ARG A 74 10.07 5.38 -3.84
C ARG A 74 9.45 4.67 -2.64
N PHE A 75 9.62 3.36 -2.53
CA PHE A 75 9.20 2.60 -1.35
C PHE A 75 9.95 3.06 -0.10
N ARG A 76 11.29 3.08 -0.11
CA ARG A 76 12.12 3.53 1.03
C ARG A 76 11.75 4.94 1.48
N ALA A 77 11.54 5.87 0.54
CA ALA A 77 11.09 7.23 0.84
C ALA A 77 9.71 7.25 1.50
N ALA A 78 8.75 6.47 0.99
CA ALA A 78 7.41 6.35 1.54
C ALA A 78 7.43 5.74 2.96
N PHE A 79 8.22 4.69 3.14
CA PHE A 79 8.38 3.98 4.41
C PHE A 79 8.95 4.93 5.47
N ARG A 80 10.03 5.66 5.14
CA ARG A 80 10.61 6.67 6.02
C ARG A 80 9.65 7.81 6.33
N GLN A 81 8.93 8.31 5.32
CA GLN A 81 7.92 9.36 5.53
C GLN A 81 6.84 8.90 6.51
N ARG A 82 6.47 7.62 6.47
CA ARG A 82 5.37 7.07 7.27
C ARG A 82 5.76 6.62 8.67
N PHE A 83 6.95 6.04 8.83
CA PHE A 83 7.39 5.40 10.06
C PHE A 83 8.57 6.09 10.75
N GLY A 84 9.17 7.11 10.10
CA GLY A 84 10.32 7.84 10.65
C GLY A 84 11.67 7.12 10.49
N GLU A 85 11.66 5.87 10.04
CA GLU A 85 12.84 5.01 9.91
C GLU A 85 12.96 4.41 8.51
N LEU A 86 14.16 3.97 8.11
CA LEU A 86 14.31 3.19 6.90
C LEU A 86 13.83 1.75 7.16
N PRO A 87 13.32 1.04 6.13
CA PRO A 87 13.03 -0.38 6.29
C PRO A 87 14.33 -1.14 6.64
N PRO A 88 14.26 -2.18 7.49
CA PRO A 88 15.42 -3.02 7.82
C PRO A 88 16.19 -3.47 6.58
N GLU A 89 17.50 -3.24 6.57
CA GLU A 89 18.39 -3.75 5.53
C GLU A 89 18.75 -5.20 5.88
N ARG A 90 18.54 -6.09 4.91
CA ARG A 90 18.95 -7.50 4.94
C ARG A 90 19.50 -7.81 3.55
N ASP A 91 20.71 -8.37 3.50
CA ASP A 91 21.41 -8.78 2.28
C ASP A 91 20.89 -10.13 1.75
#